data_AF-A0A075DD03-F1
#
_entry.id   AF-A0A075DD03-F1
#
_cell.length_a   1.000
_cell.length_b   1.000
_cell.length_c   1.000
_cell.angle_alpha   90.00
_cell.angle_beta   90.00
_cell.angle_gamma   90.00
#
_symmetry.space_group_name_H-M   'P 1'
#
loop_
_entity.id
_entity.type
_entity.pdbx_description
1 polymer ?
#
loop_
_entity_poly.entity_id
_entity_poly.type
_entity_poly.pdbx_seq_one_letter_code
_entity_poly.pdbx_strand_id
1 'polypeptide(L)'
;MSFDAWNTSEYIIPLYFIFNLINYSLFLFSSIWSKGFINIIVIILIIIGQHACILKKNIHQRLHMTRYNFIKRNYSSKLSNNLYKFNEWLVGLTDGDGTFSIYINKNKTKVQFIYKISLVKYNIQLLYKIKSYLGIGQVKTDNINKMSSYLIKDKDKILKYIIPIFDKYPLLTSKKYNYDLFKECLLISNDFSLNHNEKINKIYNLYYNKSIPNNYISNSWKIKNNLNYKLEDWSKQDIKIIMSKYWLIGFIEAEGSFYLVNKDLNRIVHGFSITHKLDPIVLNAIKRLLKIPTNVNYNKNNNLYKLDTTNSKSIEYIINYFSYNNYKPYFLGYNSLNFRIWSRSYFKHKNDYNKLLNIQELLRKIRKN
;
A
#
# COMPACT_ATOMS: atom_id res chain seq x y z
N MET A 1 47.31 -81.88 -4.70
CA MET A 1 46.49 -81.00 -5.56
C MET A 1 45.93 -79.91 -4.67
N SER A 2 46.58 -78.75 -4.68
CA SER A 2 46.20 -77.54 -3.94
C SER A 2 44.93 -76.93 -4.55
N PHE A 3 43.91 -76.69 -3.73
CA PHE A 3 42.71 -75.96 -4.13
C PHE A 3 43.02 -74.46 -4.07
N ASP A 4 43.03 -73.78 -5.21
CA ASP A 4 43.25 -72.34 -5.35
C ASP A 4 42.09 -71.55 -4.74
N ALA A 5 42.22 -71.14 -3.47
CA ALA A 5 41.26 -70.29 -2.76
C ALA A 5 41.27 -68.81 -3.21
N TRP A 6 42.20 -68.43 -4.10
CA TRP A 6 42.36 -67.04 -4.57
C TRP A 6 41.44 -66.70 -5.74
N ASN A 7 41.05 -67.66 -6.59
CA ASN A 7 40.14 -67.39 -7.71
C ASN A 7 38.68 -67.20 -7.28
N THR A 8 38.31 -67.57 -6.05
CA THR A 8 36.95 -67.35 -5.54
C THR A 8 36.76 -65.96 -4.90
N SER A 9 37.80 -65.30 -4.41
CA SER A 9 37.67 -63.98 -3.76
C SER A 9 37.55 -62.83 -4.77
N GLU A 10 38.17 -62.95 -5.95
CA GLU A 10 38.13 -61.92 -7.00
C GLU A 10 36.75 -61.73 -7.62
N TYR A 11 35.87 -62.74 -7.61
CA TYR A 11 34.51 -62.64 -8.17
C TYR A 11 33.43 -62.33 -7.12
N ILE A 12 33.66 -62.63 -5.84
CA ILE A 12 32.68 -62.41 -4.77
C ILE A 12 32.60 -60.93 -4.39
N ILE A 13 33.73 -60.22 -4.35
CA ILE A 13 33.79 -58.80 -3.96
C ILE A 13 33.04 -57.90 -4.98
N PRO A 14 33.22 -58.05 -6.31
CA PRO A 14 32.44 -57.30 -7.30
C PRO A 14 30.95 -57.62 -7.25
N LEU A 15 30.58 -58.90 -7.07
CA LEU A 15 29.16 -59.31 -6.98
C LEU A 15 28.46 -58.67 -5.78
N TYR A 16 29.15 -58.59 -4.62
CA TYR A 16 28.62 -57.95 -3.42
C TYR A 16 28.42 -56.44 -3.61
N PHE A 17 29.33 -55.77 -4.32
CA PHE A 17 29.19 -54.35 -4.66
C PHE A 17 28.03 -54.11 -5.64
N ILE A 18 27.88 -54.95 -6.66
CA ILE A 18 26.76 -54.88 -7.62
C ILE A 18 25.43 -55.11 -6.90
N PHE A 19 25.35 -56.09 -6.00
CA PHE A 19 24.15 -56.38 -5.23
C PHE A 19 23.74 -55.20 -4.33
N ASN A 20 24.71 -54.55 -3.66
CA ASN A 20 24.45 -53.35 -2.86
C ASN A 20 24.05 -52.13 -3.71
N LEU A 21 24.64 -51.95 -4.90
CA LEU A 21 24.23 -50.90 -5.85
C LEU A 21 22.80 -51.10 -6.34
N ILE A 22 22.42 -52.34 -6.64
CA ILE A 22 21.05 -52.68 -7.06
C ILE A 22 20.08 -52.40 -5.90
N ASN A 23 20.39 -52.83 -4.68
CA ASN A 23 19.54 -52.56 -3.50
C ASN A 23 19.40 -51.06 -3.21
N TYR A 24 20.48 -50.29 -3.33
CA TYR A 24 20.43 -48.84 -3.14
C TYR A 24 19.62 -48.14 -4.24
N SER A 25 19.72 -48.61 -5.49
CA SER A 25 18.93 -48.09 -6.60
C SER A 25 17.43 -48.39 -6.43
N LEU A 26 17.08 -49.59 -5.95
CA LEU A 26 15.70 -49.99 -5.62
C LEU A 26 15.15 -49.19 -4.44
N PHE A 27 15.98 -48.93 -3.42
CA PHE A 27 15.60 -48.07 -2.29
C PHE A 27 15.33 -46.63 -2.74
N LEU A 28 16.19 -46.04 -3.58
CA LEU A 28 15.99 -44.72 -4.16
C LEU A 28 14.73 -44.68 -5.03
N PHE A 29 14.48 -45.71 -5.84
CA PHE A 29 13.27 -45.83 -6.64
C PHE A 29 12.01 -45.88 -5.77
N SER A 30 12.02 -46.66 -4.68
CA SER A 30 10.91 -46.74 -3.72
C SER A 30 10.67 -45.43 -2.96
N SER A 31 11.73 -44.68 -2.66
CA SER A 31 11.69 -43.35 -2.03
C SER A 31 11.13 -42.27 -2.96
N ILE A 32 11.48 -42.33 -4.25
CA ILE A 32 10.98 -41.40 -5.27
C ILE A 32 9.53 -41.72 -5.62
N TRP A 33 9.17 -43.00 -5.77
CA TRP A 33 7.79 -43.44 -5.97
C TRP A 33 6.89 -43.07 -4.80
N SER A 34 7.32 -43.30 -3.56
CA SER A 34 6.52 -42.95 -2.37
C SER A 34 6.31 -41.43 -2.24
N LYS A 35 7.30 -40.59 -2.56
CA LYS A 35 7.12 -39.13 -2.62
C LYS A 35 6.16 -38.68 -3.72
N GLY A 36 6.22 -39.31 -4.90
CA GLY A 36 5.28 -39.07 -5.99
C GLY A 36 3.84 -39.46 -5.60
N PHE A 37 3.69 -40.62 -4.94
CA PHE A 37 2.41 -41.13 -4.46
C PHE A 37 1.81 -40.24 -3.36
N ILE A 38 2.63 -39.75 -2.41
CA ILE A 38 2.20 -38.80 -1.38
C ILE A 38 1.73 -37.49 -2.01
N ASN A 39 2.43 -36.97 -3.03
CA ASN A 39 2.00 -35.76 -3.74
C ASN A 39 0.66 -35.96 -4.47
N ILE A 40 0.47 -37.12 -5.11
CA ILE A 40 -0.81 -37.47 -5.75
C ILE A 40 -1.91 -37.58 -4.70
N ILE A 41 -1.67 -38.22 -3.56
CA ILE A 41 -2.62 -38.29 -2.44
C ILE A 41 -2.95 -36.90 -1.90
N VAL A 42 -1.97 -36.00 -1.75
CA VAL A 42 -2.20 -34.62 -1.29
C VAL A 42 -3.05 -33.84 -2.30
N ILE A 43 -2.80 -33.98 -3.61
CA ILE A 43 -3.62 -33.35 -4.65
C ILE A 43 -5.05 -33.93 -4.63
N ILE A 44 -5.20 -35.26 -4.50
CA ILE A 44 -6.50 -35.92 -4.37
C ILE A 44 -7.22 -35.44 -3.11
N LEU A 45 -6.55 -35.32 -1.96
CA LEU A 45 -7.14 -34.82 -0.72
C LEU A 45 -7.52 -33.33 -0.79
N ILE A 46 -6.77 -32.50 -1.52
CA ILE A 46 -7.13 -31.10 -1.78
C ILE A 46 -8.36 -31.02 -2.69
N ILE A 47 -8.43 -31.85 -3.73
CA ILE A 47 -9.59 -31.94 -4.63
C ILE A 47 -10.82 -32.46 -3.87
N ILE A 48 -10.67 -33.54 -3.10
CA ILE A 48 -11.74 -34.08 -2.24
C ILE A 48 -12.15 -33.07 -1.17
N GLY A 49 -11.22 -32.31 -0.58
CA GLY A 49 -11.53 -31.25 0.39
C GLY A 49 -12.28 -30.06 -0.23
N GLN A 50 -11.94 -29.69 -1.47
CA GLN A 50 -12.65 -28.67 -2.24
C GLN A 50 -14.06 -29.15 -2.64
N HIS A 51 -14.22 -30.42 -3.02
CA HIS A 51 -15.52 -31.03 -3.32
C HIS A 51 -16.36 -31.32 -2.07
N ALA A 52 -15.76 -31.65 -0.93
CA ALA A 52 -16.44 -31.84 0.35
C ALA A 52 -17.04 -30.53 0.89
N CYS A 53 -16.36 -29.40 0.64
CA CYS A 53 -16.90 -28.05 0.90
C CYS A 53 -18.09 -27.69 0.00
N ILE A 54 -18.21 -28.33 -1.17
CA ILE A 54 -19.30 -28.11 -2.13
C ILE A 54 -20.48 -29.07 -1.87
N LEU A 55 -20.23 -30.26 -1.30
CA LEU A 55 -21.23 -31.32 -1.15
C LEU A 55 -21.81 -31.50 0.26
N LYS A 56 -21.20 -30.98 1.33
CA LYS A 56 -21.80 -31.03 2.69
C LYS A 56 -22.52 -29.73 3.06
N LYS A 57 -23.69 -29.51 2.46
CA LYS A 57 -24.78 -28.80 3.14
C LYS A 57 -25.32 -29.78 4.21
N ASN A 58 -25.20 -29.42 5.49
CA ASN A 58 -25.76 -30.10 6.67
C ASN A 58 -24.85 -31.12 7.37
N ILE A 59 -23.86 -30.64 8.12
CA ILE A 59 -23.55 -31.19 9.46
C ILE A 59 -23.38 -29.99 10.41
N HIS A 60 -24.28 -29.89 11.39
CA HIS A 60 -24.17 -28.97 12.51
C HIS A 60 -23.34 -29.60 13.61
N GLN A 61 -22.32 -28.90 14.13
CA GLN A 61 -21.99 -28.93 15.56
C GLN A 61 -21.39 -27.59 16.02
N ARG A 62 -22.20 -26.94 16.86
CA ARG A 62 -22.00 -25.82 17.82
C ARG A 62 -20.76 -24.92 17.68
N LEU A 63 -20.96 -23.75 17.10
CA LEU A 63 -20.76 -22.46 17.79
C LEU A 63 -21.92 -21.54 17.39
N HIS A 64 -22.49 -20.79 18.32
CA HIS A 64 -23.62 -19.88 18.10
C HIS A 64 -23.35 -18.91 16.93
N MET A 65 -23.78 -19.27 15.72
CA MET A 65 -23.99 -18.34 14.63
C MET A 65 -25.49 -18.23 14.40
N THR A 66 -26.02 -17.04 14.67
CA THR A 66 -27.36 -16.61 14.28
C THR A 66 -27.64 -17.03 12.83
N ARG A 67 -28.79 -17.68 12.59
CA ARG A 67 -29.33 -18.03 11.27
C ARG A 67 -29.09 -16.88 10.29
N TYR A 68 -28.22 -17.12 9.31
CA TYR A 68 -27.99 -16.18 8.22
C TYR A 68 -29.19 -16.27 7.28
N ASN A 69 -30.21 -15.46 7.55
CA ASN A 69 -31.26 -15.20 6.57
C ASN A 69 -30.57 -14.73 5.29
N PHE A 70 -30.84 -15.41 4.18
CA PHE A 70 -30.44 -14.99 2.84
C PHE A 70 -31.22 -13.72 2.48
N ILE A 71 -30.80 -12.60 3.10
CA ILE A 71 -31.17 -11.27 2.66
C ILE A 71 -30.51 -11.10 1.30
N LYS A 72 -31.33 -10.89 0.27
CA LYS A 72 -30.96 -10.43 -1.06
C LYS A 72 -30.06 -9.19 -0.88
N ARG A 73 -28.74 -9.39 -0.79
CA ARG A 73 -27.78 -8.29 -0.57
C ARG A 73 -27.79 -7.44 -1.83
N ASN A 74 -28.17 -6.18 -1.69
CA ASN A 74 -28.06 -5.18 -2.75
C ASN A 74 -26.59 -5.10 -3.22
N TYR A 75 -26.26 -5.76 -4.32
CA TYR A 75 -24.90 -5.77 -4.88
C TYR A 75 -24.48 -4.38 -5.36
N SER A 76 -25.44 -3.55 -5.81
CA SER A 76 -25.19 -2.18 -6.27
C SER A 76 -24.65 -1.28 -5.15
N SER A 77 -25.19 -1.38 -3.93
CA SER A 77 -24.75 -0.56 -2.79
C SER A 77 -23.39 -0.98 -2.27
N LYS A 78 -23.00 -2.27 -2.40
CA LYS A 78 -21.68 -2.75 -1.99
C LYS A 78 -20.58 -2.31 -2.97
N LEU A 79 -20.89 -2.29 -4.27
CA LEU A 79 -19.97 -1.78 -5.31
C LEU A 79 -19.76 -0.27 -5.18
N SER A 80 -20.85 0.51 -5.05
CA SER A 80 -20.73 1.96 -4.82
C SER A 80 -20.00 2.26 -3.51
N ASN A 81 -20.25 1.45 -2.47
CA ASN A 81 -19.56 1.58 -1.19
C ASN A 81 -18.06 1.27 -1.24
N ASN A 82 -17.62 0.39 -2.13
CA ASN A 82 -16.19 0.13 -2.29
C ASN A 82 -15.52 1.20 -3.17
N LEU A 83 -16.26 1.74 -4.15
CA LEU A 83 -15.76 2.76 -5.06
C LEU A 83 -15.48 4.09 -4.34
N TYR A 84 -16.39 4.58 -3.48
CA TYR A 84 -16.13 5.83 -2.75
C TYR A 84 -14.89 5.71 -1.84
N LYS A 85 -14.75 4.58 -1.12
CA LYS A 85 -13.62 4.32 -0.23
C LYS A 85 -12.31 4.32 -0.99
N PHE A 86 -12.31 3.69 -2.16
CA PHE A 86 -11.14 3.66 -3.03
C PHE A 86 -10.80 5.06 -3.55
N ASN A 87 -11.80 5.86 -3.96
CA ASN A 87 -11.57 7.21 -4.46
C ASN A 87 -10.98 8.12 -3.38
N GLU A 88 -11.52 8.11 -2.17
CA GLU A 88 -10.96 8.86 -1.03
C GLU A 88 -9.55 8.39 -0.67
N TRP A 89 -9.33 7.07 -0.65
CA TRP A 89 -8.00 6.48 -0.43
C TRP A 89 -7.01 6.89 -1.54
N LEU A 90 -7.43 6.91 -2.80
CA LEU A 90 -6.61 7.34 -3.92
C LEU A 90 -6.23 8.81 -3.80
N VAL A 91 -7.16 9.67 -3.36
CA VAL A 91 -6.91 11.10 -3.13
C VAL A 91 -5.86 11.29 -2.04
N GLY A 92 -6.00 10.58 -0.91
CA GLY A 92 -5.00 10.62 0.17
C GLY A 92 -3.62 10.11 -0.26
N LEU A 93 -3.58 9.01 -1.02
CA LEU A 93 -2.33 8.50 -1.58
C LEU A 93 -1.69 9.52 -2.54
N THR A 94 -2.51 10.21 -3.33
CA THR A 94 -2.04 11.26 -4.25
C THR A 94 -1.53 12.49 -3.52
N ASP A 95 -2.17 12.89 -2.42
CA ASP A 95 -1.65 13.94 -1.54
C ASP A 95 -0.23 13.61 -1.03
N GLY A 96 0.08 12.33 -0.75
CA GLY A 96 1.43 11.87 -0.41
C GLY A 96 2.37 11.73 -1.62
N ASP A 97 2.13 10.77 -2.51
CA ASP A 97 3.06 10.33 -3.56
C ASP A 97 2.62 10.61 -5.01
N GLY A 98 1.43 11.19 -5.20
CA GLY A 98 0.90 11.50 -6.53
C GLY A 98 1.41 12.82 -7.11
N THR A 99 1.40 12.92 -8.43
CA THR A 99 1.87 14.09 -9.18
C THR A 99 0.94 14.38 -10.37
N PHE A 100 0.64 15.66 -10.55
CA PHE A 100 0.00 16.21 -11.75
C PHE A 100 1.05 17.03 -12.49
N SER A 101 1.35 16.68 -13.73
CA SER A 101 2.45 17.30 -14.48
C SER A 101 2.03 17.63 -15.89
N ILE A 102 2.45 18.81 -16.35
CA ILE A 102 2.32 19.26 -17.73
C ILE A 102 3.71 19.35 -18.33
N TYR A 103 3.90 18.74 -19.48
CA TYR A 103 5.13 18.80 -20.26
C TYR A 103 4.86 19.47 -21.59
N ILE A 104 5.56 20.56 -21.85
CA ILE A 104 5.56 21.23 -23.15
C ILE A 104 6.90 20.91 -23.82
N ASN A 105 6.88 20.47 -25.08
CA ASN A 105 8.11 20.20 -25.81
C ASN A 105 8.89 21.51 -26.07
N LYS A 106 10.21 21.40 -26.32
CA LYS A 106 11.09 22.56 -26.54
C LYS A 106 10.58 23.49 -27.65
N ASN A 107 10.02 22.91 -28.71
CA ASN A 107 9.53 23.66 -29.87
C ASN A 107 8.13 24.29 -29.62
N LYS A 108 7.53 24.12 -28.42
CA LYS A 108 6.20 24.61 -28.06
C LYS A 108 5.12 24.21 -29.07
N THR A 109 5.19 23.00 -29.60
CA THR A 109 4.22 22.43 -30.54
C THR A 109 3.36 21.32 -29.94
N LYS A 110 3.73 20.77 -28.77
CA LYS A 110 3.00 19.67 -28.14
C LYS A 110 2.99 19.82 -26.63
N VAL A 111 1.81 19.64 -26.07
CA VAL A 111 1.57 19.60 -24.62
C VAL A 111 1.16 18.18 -24.24
N GLN A 112 1.74 17.66 -23.17
CA GLN A 112 1.42 16.36 -22.61
C GLN A 112 1.03 16.52 -21.14
N PHE A 113 -0.17 16.05 -20.80
CA PHE A 113 -0.68 15.98 -19.44
C PHE A 113 -0.41 14.60 -18.87
N ILE A 114 0.11 14.54 -17.65
CA ILE A 114 0.45 13.29 -16.97
C ILE A 114 -0.07 13.34 -15.54
N TYR A 115 -0.92 12.37 -15.19
CA TYR A 115 -1.15 11.99 -13.81
C TYR A 115 -0.29 10.77 -13.48
N LYS A 116 0.46 10.82 -12.38
CA LYS A 116 1.45 9.79 -12.04
C LYS A 116 1.52 9.56 -10.53
N ILE A 117 1.60 8.29 -10.12
CA ILE A 117 1.97 7.86 -8.76
C ILE A 117 3.23 7.03 -8.88
N SER A 118 4.27 7.38 -8.13
CA SER A 118 5.56 6.66 -8.15
C SER A 118 5.82 6.03 -6.79
N LEU A 119 6.14 4.74 -6.76
CA LEU A 119 6.47 3.99 -5.56
C LEU A 119 7.74 3.18 -5.78
N VAL A 120 8.40 2.81 -4.70
CA VAL A 120 9.49 1.82 -4.70
C VAL A 120 9.02 0.48 -5.30
N LYS A 121 9.92 -0.18 -6.04
CA LYS A 121 9.61 -1.37 -6.86
C LYS A 121 8.97 -2.52 -6.09
N TYR A 122 9.36 -2.76 -4.84
CA TYR A 122 8.75 -3.83 -4.03
C TYR A 122 7.23 -3.59 -3.79
N ASN A 123 6.75 -2.36 -3.93
CA ASN A 123 5.34 -2.00 -3.77
C ASN A 123 4.60 -1.90 -5.12
N ILE A 124 5.15 -2.44 -6.21
CA ILE A 124 4.55 -2.41 -7.56
C ILE A 124 3.15 -3.04 -7.63
N GLN A 125 2.86 -4.02 -6.77
CA GLN A 125 1.54 -4.64 -6.69
C GLN A 125 0.45 -3.61 -6.35
N LEU A 126 0.77 -2.58 -5.56
CA LEU A 126 -0.16 -1.50 -5.25
C LEU A 126 -0.52 -0.68 -6.50
N LEU A 127 0.46 -0.45 -7.39
CA LEU A 127 0.25 0.26 -8.65
C LEU A 127 -0.63 -0.54 -9.61
N TYR A 128 -0.42 -1.86 -9.70
CA TYR A 128 -1.30 -2.74 -10.48
C TYR A 128 -2.73 -2.78 -9.93
N LYS A 129 -2.88 -2.74 -8.60
CA LYS A 129 -4.18 -2.64 -7.96
C LYS A 129 -4.88 -1.32 -8.29
N ILE A 130 -4.16 -0.20 -8.27
CA ILE A 130 -4.72 1.10 -8.71
C ILE A 130 -5.17 1.02 -10.17
N LYS A 131 -4.33 0.45 -11.05
CA LYS A 131 -4.68 0.23 -12.47
C LYS A 131 -5.94 -0.62 -12.62
N SER A 132 -6.08 -1.70 -11.85
CA SER A 132 -7.25 -2.58 -11.94
C SER A 132 -8.53 -1.89 -11.46
N TYR A 133 -8.45 -1.02 -10.44
CA TYR A 133 -9.61 -0.24 -9.98
C TYR A 133 -10.03 0.85 -10.96
N LEU A 134 -9.06 1.58 -11.52
CA LEU A 134 -9.35 2.67 -12.46
C LEU A 134 -9.69 2.16 -13.87
N GLY A 135 -9.25 0.94 -14.23
CA GLY A 135 -9.46 0.36 -15.56
C GLY A 135 -8.67 1.05 -16.69
N ILE A 136 -7.82 2.03 -16.35
CA ILE A 136 -7.07 2.86 -17.29
C ILE A 136 -5.61 3.02 -16.85
N GLY A 137 -4.78 3.57 -17.73
CA GLY A 137 -3.38 3.87 -17.46
C GLY A 137 -2.45 2.68 -17.64
N GLN A 138 -1.18 2.90 -17.30
CA GLN A 138 -0.11 1.91 -17.44
C GLN A 138 0.81 1.94 -16.23
N VAL A 139 1.44 0.80 -15.93
CA VAL A 139 2.49 0.69 -14.92
C VAL A 139 3.81 0.55 -15.68
N LYS A 140 4.78 1.39 -15.35
CA LYS A 140 6.15 1.33 -15.87
C LYS A 140 7.13 1.13 -14.72
N THR A 141 8.19 0.38 -14.97
CA THR A 141 9.24 0.11 -13.99
C THR A 141 10.55 0.71 -14.47
N ASP A 142 11.19 1.46 -13.60
CA ASP A 142 12.56 1.91 -13.76
C ASP A 142 13.46 1.02 -12.89
N ASN A 143 14.22 0.15 -13.56
CA ASN A 143 15.11 -0.80 -12.87
C ASN A 143 16.36 -0.12 -12.29
N ILE A 144 16.78 1.03 -12.83
CA ILE A 144 17.98 1.74 -12.38
C ILE A 144 17.69 2.35 -11.02
N ASN A 145 16.61 3.12 -10.92
CA ASN A 145 16.21 3.80 -9.69
C ASN A 145 15.42 2.90 -8.72
N LYS A 146 15.17 1.64 -9.08
CA LYS A 146 14.28 0.70 -8.36
C LYS A 146 12.92 1.32 -8.02
N MET A 147 12.39 2.11 -8.94
CA MET A 147 11.09 2.76 -8.82
C MET A 147 10.11 2.18 -9.83
N SER A 148 8.83 2.23 -9.51
CA SER A 148 7.74 1.88 -10.41
C SER A 148 6.71 2.99 -10.39
N SER A 149 6.06 3.23 -11.52
CA SER A 149 5.14 4.34 -11.68
C SER A 149 3.87 3.88 -12.37
N TYR A 150 2.73 4.14 -11.74
CA TYR A 150 1.45 4.16 -12.42
C TYR A 150 1.29 5.52 -13.08
N LEU A 151 0.94 5.54 -14.37
CA LEU A 151 0.79 6.79 -15.11
C LEU A 151 -0.33 6.74 -16.15
N ILE A 152 -0.99 7.89 -16.31
CA ILE A 152 -2.02 8.14 -17.32
C ILE A 152 -1.58 9.37 -18.11
N LYS A 153 -1.47 9.21 -19.42
CA LYS A 153 -1.03 10.26 -20.36
C LYS A 153 -2.12 10.68 -21.35
N ASP A 154 -3.17 9.87 -21.44
CA ASP A 154 -4.28 10.07 -22.36
C ASP A 154 -5.19 11.15 -21.78
N LYS A 155 -5.28 12.28 -22.50
CA LYS A 155 -5.98 13.48 -22.08
C LYS A 155 -7.46 13.22 -21.81
N ASP A 156 -8.11 12.47 -22.69
CA ASP A 156 -9.54 12.23 -22.63
C ASP A 156 -9.87 11.27 -21.48
N LYS A 157 -9.01 10.27 -21.24
CA LYS A 157 -9.13 9.42 -20.05
C LYS A 157 -8.92 10.20 -18.75
N ILE A 158 -7.99 11.16 -18.71
CA ILE A 158 -7.79 12.00 -17.53
C ILE A 158 -9.04 12.85 -17.26
N LEU A 159 -9.57 13.53 -18.29
CA LEU A 159 -10.80 14.32 -18.19
C LEU A 159 -11.99 13.47 -17.73
N LYS A 160 -12.14 12.27 -18.27
CA LYS A 160 -13.30 11.41 -18.00
C LYS A 160 -13.25 10.71 -16.63
N TYR A 161 -12.07 10.28 -16.18
CA TYR A 161 -11.96 9.39 -15.00
C TYR A 161 -11.20 10.00 -13.83
N ILE A 162 -10.21 10.87 -14.07
CA ILE A 162 -9.38 11.44 -13.01
C ILE A 162 -9.99 12.73 -12.46
N ILE A 163 -10.29 13.69 -13.33
CA ILE A 163 -10.87 14.98 -12.89
C ILE A 163 -12.12 14.81 -12.02
N PRO A 164 -13.10 13.94 -12.34
CA PRO A 164 -14.29 13.79 -11.50
C PRO A 164 -14.00 13.23 -10.10
N ILE A 165 -12.94 12.44 -9.93
CA ILE A 165 -12.54 11.92 -8.61
C ILE A 165 -12.05 13.08 -7.73
N PHE A 166 -11.12 13.89 -8.25
CA PHE A 166 -10.48 14.97 -7.50
C PHE A 166 -11.35 16.23 -7.36
N ASP A 167 -12.36 16.40 -8.23
CA ASP A 167 -13.41 17.41 -8.05
C ASP A 167 -14.38 17.01 -6.93
N LYS A 168 -14.72 15.72 -6.84
CA LYS A 168 -15.62 15.22 -5.80
C LYS A 168 -14.94 15.11 -4.43
N TYR A 169 -13.67 14.70 -4.42
CA TYR A 169 -12.86 14.52 -3.22
C TYR A 169 -11.61 15.40 -3.34
N PRO A 170 -11.65 16.62 -2.77
CA PRO A 170 -10.59 17.58 -3.00
C PRO A 170 -9.32 17.22 -2.22
N LEU A 171 -8.16 17.51 -2.81
CA LEU A 171 -6.86 17.36 -2.17
C LEU A 171 -6.74 18.30 -0.96
N LEU A 172 -6.07 17.82 0.08
CA LEU A 172 -5.89 18.54 1.34
C LEU A 172 -4.50 19.19 1.46
N THR A 173 -3.54 18.80 0.63
CA THR A 173 -2.19 19.40 0.65
C THR A 173 -2.07 20.55 -0.35
N SER A 174 -0.89 21.17 -0.37
CA SER A 174 -0.42 22.09 -1.40
C SER A 174 -0.53 21.53 -2.82
N LYS A 175 -0.65 20.20 -3.00
CA LYS A 175 -0.94 19.60 -4.31
C LYS A 175 -2.30 19.99 -4.88
N LYS A 176 -3.24 20.48 -4.07
CA LYS A 176 -4.48 21.07 -4.58
C LYS A 176 -4.22 22.19 -5.59
N TYR A 177 -3.23 23.04 -5.32
CA TYR A 177 -2.83 24.11 -6.23
C TYR A 177 -2.36 23.55 -7.58
N ASN A 178 -1.49 22.54 -7.55
CA ASN A 178 -0.99 21.88 -8.75
C ASN A 178 -2.11 21.20 -9.54
N TYR A 179 -3.06 20.57 -8.84
CA TYR A 179 -4.25 19.99 -9.46
C TYR A 179 -5.12 21.05 -10.15
N ASP A 180 -5.36 22.19 -9.50
CA ASP A 180 -6.19 23.26 -10.07
C ASP A 180 -5.56 23.85 -11.32
N LEU A 181 -4.25 24.14 -11.29
CA LEU A 181 -3.51 24.57 -12.47
C LEU A 181 -3.52 23.51 -13.57
N PHE A 182 -3.35 22.24 -13.19
CA PHE A 182 -3.39 21.12 -14.13
C PHE A 182 -4.75 21.02 -14.83
N LYS A 183 -5.85 21.13 -14.07
CA LYS A 183 -7.22 21.10 -14.58
C LYS A 183 -7.50 22.29 -15.49
N GLU A 184 -7.12 23.50 -15.08
CA GLU A 184 -7.31 24.72 -15.88
C GLU A 184 -6.60 24.59 -17.24
N CYS A 185 -5.33 24.18 -17.24
CA CYS A 185 -4.58 23.96 -18.48
C CYS A 185 -5.17 22.84 -19.34
N LEU A 186 -5.69 21.78 -18.71
CA LEU A 186 -6.33 20.65 -19.41
C LEU A 186 -7.61 21.10 -20.13
N LEU A 187 -8.40 21.97 -19.50
CA LEU A 187 -9.60 22.58 -20.10
C LEU A 187 -9.23 23.49 -21.28
N ILE A 188 -8.21 24.34 -21.14
CA ILE A 188 -7.70 25.17 -22.25
C ILE A 188 -7.26 24.29 -23.42
N SER A 189 -6.55 23.19 -23.14
CA SER A 189 -6.14 22.22 -24.15
C SER A 189 -7.32 21.51 -24.84
N ASN A 190 -8.54 21.61 -24.30
CA ASN A 190 -9.75 21.01 -24.85
C ASN A 190 -10.75 22.03 -25.40
N ASP A 191 -10.41 23.31 -25.39
CA ASP A 191 -11.26 24.37 -25.90
C ASP A 191 -11.25 24.39 -27.44
N PHE A 192 -12.38 24.16 -28.09
CA PHE A 192 -12.46 24.14 -29.54
C PHE A 192 -12.40 25.53 -30.18
N SER A 193 -12.63 26.59 -29.40
CA SER A 193 -12.60 27.98 -29.90
C SER A 193 -11.18 28.50 -30.15
N LEU A 194 -10.17 27.90 -29.52
CA LEU A 194 -8.78 28.34 -29.61
C LEU A 194 -7.99 27.54 -30.64
N ASN A 195 -7.15 28.24 -31.39
CA ASN A 195 -6.19 27.58 -32.28
C ASN A 195 -5.07 26.89 -31.47
N HIS A 196 -4.31 26.02 -32.14
CA HIS A 196 -3.28 25.21 -31.48
C HIS A 196 -2.19 26.06 -30.81
N ASN A 197 -1.73 27.13 -31.45
CA ASN A 197 -0.66 27.97 -30.92
C ASN A 197 -1.14 28.81 -29.71
N GLU A 198 -2.36 29.32 -29.76
CA GLU A 198 -3.01 30.03 -28.66
C GLU A 198 -3.14 29.15 -27.41
N LYS A 199 -3.56 27.90 -27.59
CA LYS A 199 -3.65 26.91 -26.50
C LYS A 199 -2.30 26.76 -25.81
N ILE A 200 -1.24 26.52 -26.58
CA ILE A 200 0.10 26.29 -26.03
C ILE A 200 0.62 27.54 -25.32
N ASN A 201 0.44 28.73 -25.91
CA ASN A 201 0.87 29.98 -25.31
C ASN A 201 0.15 30.26 -24.00
N LYS A 202 -1.18 30.07 -23.94
CA LYS A 202 -1.96 30.21 -22.71
C LYS A 202 -1.51 29.22 -21.63
N ILE A 203 -1.36 27.94 -21.97
CA ILE A 203 -0.90 26.90 -21.03
C ILE A 203 0.52 27.21 -20.52
N TYR A 204 1.42 27.61 -21.41
CA TYR A 204 2.80 27.97 -21.05
C TYR A 204 2.81 29.12 -20.04
N ASN A 205 2.08 30.20 -20.33
CA ASN A 205 2.01 31.37 -19.45
C ASN A 205 1.38 31.04 -18.10
N LEU A 206 0.35 30.18 -18.06
CA LEU A 206 -0.30 29.79 -16.81
C LEU A 206 0.55 28.84 -15.98
N TYR A 207 1.18 27.84 -16.58
CA TYR A 207 1.85 26.77 -15.86
C TYR A 207 3.27 27.12 -15.44
N TYR A 208 4.05 27.79 -16.30
CA TYR A 208 5.46 28.09 -16.01
C TYR A 208 5.68 29.42 -15.30
N ASN A 209 4.76 30.39 -15.42
CA ASN A 209 4.91 31.69 -14.75
C ASN A 209 4.22 31.74 -13.37
N LYS A 210 3.39 30.75 -13.03
CA LYS A 210 2.79 30.65 -11.70
C LYS A 210 3.62 29.73 -10.80
N SER A 211 4.01 30.23 -9.63
CA SER A 211 4.52 29.43 -8.53
C SER A 211 3.43 29.23 -7.49
N ILE A 212 3.59 28.21 -6.63
CA ILE A 212 2.72 28.08 -5.46
C ILE A 212 3.03 29.22 -4.49
N PRO A 213 2.01 29.94 -3.96
CA PRO A 213 2.24 30.97 -2.97
C PRO A 213 2.93 30.43 -1.72
N ASN A 214 3.78 31.24 -1.09
CA ASN A 214 4.34 30.92 0.21
C ASN A 214 3.20 30.72 1.22
N ASN A 215 3.29 29.65 2.02
CA ASN A 215 2.26 29.27 3.00
C ASN A 215 0.87 29.01 2.40
N TYR A 216 0.79 28.55 1.14
CA TYR A 216 -0.47 28.11 0.55
C TYR A 216 -1.15 27.06 1.44
N ILE A 217 -2.45 27.24 1.65
CA ILE A 217 -3.32 26.26 2.32
C ILE A 217 -4.44 25.91 1.34
N SER A 218 -4.67 24.61 1.15
CA SER A 218 -5.76 24.12 0.29
C SER A 218 -7.10 24.71 0.74
N ASN A 219 -7.91 25.16 -0.22
CA ASN A 219 -9.25 25.69 0.05
C ASN A 219 -10.17 24.66 0.72
N SER A 220 -9.82 23.37 0.68
CA SER A 220 -10.52 22.31 1.43
C SER A 220 -10.53 22.53 2.94
N TRP A 221 -9.56 23.29 3.47
CA TRP A 221 -9.49 23.67 4.89
C TRP A 221 -10.33 24.91 5.23
N LYS A 222 -10.90 25.60 4.24
CA LYS A 222 -11.73 26.78 4.45
C LYS A 222 -13.20 26.36 4.54
N ILE A 223 -13.60 25.70 5.62
CA ILE A 223 -15.03 25.35 5.80
C ILE A 223 -15.83 26.58 6.27
N LYS A 224 -16.86 26.89 5.46
CA LYS A 224 -18.11 27.66 5.72
C LYS A 224 -18.10 28.62 6.91
N ASN A 225 -17.46 29.78 6.79
CA ASN A 225 -17.94 31.07 7.36
C ASN A 225 -16.85 32.16 7.38
N ASN A 226 -16.11 32.41 6.28
CA ASN A 226 -15.26 33.61 6.10
C ASN A 226 -14.32 34.02 7.26
N LEU A 227 -14.02 33.13 8.20
CA LEU A 227 -13.26 33.43 9.40
C LEU A 227 -12.00 32.58 9.39
N ASN A 228 -10.87 33.26 9.56
CA ASN A 228 -9.54 32.69 9.71
C ASN A 228 -9.45 31.87 11.02
N TYR A 229 -10.15 30.74 11.10
CA TYR A 229 -10.02 29.86 12.25
C TYR A 229 -8.63 29.23 12.25
N LYS A 230 -7.90 29.43 13.34
CA LYS A 230 -6.68 28.68 13.60
C LYS A 230 -7.11 27.22 13.76
N LEU A 231 -6.29 26.27 13.29
CA LEU A 231 -6.56 24.84 13.49
C LEU A 231 -6.65 24.46 14.98
N GLU A 232 -6.19 25.34 15.86
CA GLU A 232 -6.37 25.27 17.31
C GLU A 232 -7.84 25.13 17.74
N ASP A 233 -8.76 25.75 16.99
CA ASP A 233 -10.19 25.83 17.33
C ASP A 233 -10.99 24.63 16.81
N TRP A 234 -10.40 23.79 15.96
CA TRP A 234 -11.16 22.75 15.26
C TRP A 234 -11.41 21.53 16.14
N SER A 235 -12.68 21.17 16.29
CA SER A 235 -13.06 19.95 16.98
C SER A 235 -12.63 18.72 16.15
N LYS A 236 -12.58 17.56 16.81
CA LYS A 236 -12.34 16.28 16.13
C LYS A 236 -13.41 15.99 15.07
N GLN A 237 -14.63 16.51 15.23
CA GLN A 237 -15.71 16.29 14.28
C GLN A 237 -15.51 17.14 13.02
N ASP A 238 -15.07 18.38 13.16
CA ASP A 238 -14.75 19.27 12.03
C ASP A 238 -13.64 18.67 11.16
N ILE A 239 -12.60 18.13 11.80
CA ILE A 239 -11.52 17.48 11.08
C ILE A 239 -12.02 16.25 10.31
N LYS A 240 -12.95 15.47 10.86
CA LYS A 240 -13.50 14.29 10.16
C LYS A 240 -14.37 14.65 8.96
N ILE A 241 -14.95 15.85 8.92
CA ILE A 241 -15.72 16.35 7.77
C ILE A 241 -14.78 16.61 6.60
N ILE A 242 -13.58 17.13 6.86
CA ILE A 242 -12.58 17.46 5.84
C ILE A 242 -11.72 16.24 5.48
N MET A 243 -11.16 15.61 6.51
CA MET A 243 -10.22 14.50 6.41
C MET A 243 -10.94 13.20 6.72
N SER A 244 -11.45 12.57 5.66
CA SER A 244 -12.10 11.28 5.81
C SER A 244 -11.12 10.19 6.26
N LYS A 245 -11.67 9.13 6.87
CA LYS A 245 -10.86 7.98 7.32
C LYS A 245 -10.07 7.35 6.16
N TYR A 246 -10.68 7.24 4.98
CA TYR A 246 -10.05 6.60 3.82
C TYR A 246 -8.98 7.48 3.18
N TRP A 247 -9.18 8.80 3.14
CA TRP A 247 -8.12 9.74 2.78
C TRP A 247 -6.91 9.56 3.70
N LEU A 248 -7.13 9.52 5.02
CA LEU A 248 -6.03 9.36 5.99
C LEU A 248 -5.28 8.03 5.80
N ILE A 249 -6.00 6.94 5.51
CA ILE A 249 -5.38 5.65 5.20
C ILE A 249 -4.49 5.77 3.97
N GLY A 250 -4.97 6.40 2.90
CA GLY A 250 -4.20 6.61 1.66
C GLY A 250 -2.97 7.49 1.88
N PHE A 251 -3.10 8.55 2.66
CA PHE A 251 -1.99 9.45 2.97
C PHE A 251 -0.91 8.75 3.80
N ILE A 252 -1.29 7.95 4.80
CA ILE A 252 -0.35 7.14 5.60
C ILE A 252 0.25 6.00 4.76
N GLU A 253 -0.45 5.50 3.75
CA GLU A 253 0.09 4.52 2.81
C GLU A 253 1.33 5.05 2.07
N ALA A 254 1.38 6.36 1.80
CA ALA A 254 2.52 7.06 1.20
C ALA A 254 3.54 7.54 2.26
N GLU A 255 3.10 8.36 3.21
CA GLU A 255 3.98 9.15 4.08
C GLU A 255 4.18 8.54 5.49
N GLY A 256 3.40 7.51 5.82
CA GLY A 256 3.40 6.89 7.13
C GLY A 256 4.46 5.83 7.31
N SER A 257 5.03 5.77 8.52
CA SER A 257 6.01 4.75 8.91
C SER A 257 5.61 4.10 10.22
N PHE A 258 5.43 2.78 10.17
CA PHE A 258 5.31 1.91 11.34
C PHE A 258 6.65 1.24 11.59
N TYR A 259 7.20 1.40 12.79
CA TYR A 259 8.55 0.93 13.09
C TYR A 259 8.70 0.46 14.54
N LEU A 260 9.77 -0.29 14.79
CA LEU A 260 10.25 -0.65 16.12
C LEU A 260 11.54 0.14 16.37
N VAL A 261 11.68 0.75 17.54
CA VAL A 261 12.84 1.59 17.89
C VAL A 261 13.42 1.18 19.23
N ASN A 262 14.75 1.10 19.28
CA ASN A 262 15.49 0.86 20.51
C ASN A 262 15.48 2.16 21.32
N LYS A 263 15.03 2.09 22.56
CA LYS A 263 15.07 3.22 23.49
C LYS A 263 16.26 3.12 24.44
N ASP A 264 16.60 1.91 24.85
CA ASP A 264 17.75 1.57 25.68
C ASP A 264 18.35 0.23 25.21
N LEU A 265 19.44 -0.23 25.85
CA LEU A 265 20.14 -1.48 25.52
C LEU A 265 19.20 -2.70 25.45
N ASN A 266 18.22 -2.78 26.37
CA ASN A 266 17.31 -3.91 26.51
C ASN A 266 15.85 -3.53 26.28
N ARG A 267 15.59 -2.41 25.60
CA ARG A 267 14.21 -1.92 25.41
C ARG A 267 13.94 -1.49 23.98
N ILE A 268 13.03 -2.23 23.34
CA ILE A 268 12.46 -1.89 22.03
C ILE A 268 10.99 -1.54 22.21
N VAL A 269 10.55 -0.47 21.55
CA VAL A 269 9.16 -0.02 21.57
C VAL A 269 8.62 0.21 20.17
N HIS A 270 7.31 0.18 20.04
CA HIS A 270 6.59 0.54 18.82
C HIS A 270 6.56 2.05 18.63
N GLY A 271 6.86 2.48 17.41
CA GLY A 271 6.77 3.86 16.99
C GLY A 271 5.95 4.02 15.72
N PHE A 272 5.33 5.19 15.60
CA PHE A 272 4.64 5.65 14.41
C PHE A 272 5.10 7.07 14.08
N SER A 273 5.38 7.33 12.80
CA SER A 273 5.72 8.67 12.34
C SER A 273 5.14 8.98 10.98
N ILE A 274 4.95 10.27 10.74
CA ILE A 274 4.63 10.85 9.43
C ILE A 274 5.58 12.03 9.22
N THR A 275 6.16 12.12 8.04
CA THR A 275 7.00 13.25 7.61
C THR A 275 6.40 13.88 6.36
N HIS A 276 6.41 15.20 6.27
CA HIS A 276 5.94 15.90 5.07
C HIS A 276 6.62 17.27 4.94
N LYS A 277 6.91 17.74 3.72
CA LYS A 277 7.63 19.00 3.50
C LYS A 277 6.80 20.24 3.78
N LEU A 278 5.57 20.25 3.28
CA LEU A 278 4.65 21.39 3.35
C LEU A 278 3.50 21.07 4.31
N ASP A 279 2.51 21.96 4.35
CA ASP A 279 1.19 21.69 4.93
C ASP A 279 1.19 21.18 6.40
N PRO A 280 1.83 21.89 7.36
CA PRO A 280 1.81 21.49 8.77
C PRO A 280 0.39 21.37 9.34
N ILE A 281 -0.58 22.05 8.72
CA ILE A 281 -2.02 21.93 9.02
C ILE A 281 -2.51 20.47 8.92
N VAL A 282 -2.04 19.72 7.92
CA VAL A 282 -2.38 18.30 7.72
C VAL A 282 -1.86 17.46 8.88
N LEU A 283 -0.60 17.63 9.27
CA LEU A 283 -0.01 16.87 10.37
C LEU A 283 -0.66 17.20 11.72
N ASN A 284 -0.98 18.48 11.96
CA ASN A 284 -1.68 18.88 13.18
C ASN A 284 -3.11 18.32 13.25
N ALA A 285 -3.81 18.22 12.11
CA ALA A 285 -5.10 17.57 12.03
C ALA A 285 -5.00 16.05 12.32
N ILE A 286 -4.00 15.38 11.76
CA ILE A 286 -3.72 13.95 12.01
C ILE A 286 -3.38 13.72 13.48
N LYS A 287 -2.56 14.58 14.09
CA LYS A 287 -2.23 14.57 15.53
C LYS A 287 -3.50 14.51 16.38
N ARG A 288 -4.46 15.40 16.11
CA ARG A 288 -5.76 15.45 16.82
C ARG A 288 -6.61 14.20 16.56
N LEU A 289 -6.72 13.74 15.32
CA LEU A 289 -7.50 12.55 14.97
C LEU A 289 -7.00 11.28 15.65
N LEU A 290 -5.67 11.11 15.67
CA LEU A 290 -4.97 9.93 16.19
C LEU A 290 -4.60 10.02 17.68
N LYS A 291 -5.03 11.08 18.37
CA LYS A 291 -4.73 11.31 19.80
C LYS A 291 -3.23 11.21 20.11
N ILE A 292 -2.42 11.84 19.27
CA ILE A 292 -0.97 11.89 19.43
C ILE A 292 -0.63 13.11 20.31
N PRO A 293 0.03 12.92 21.47
CA PRO A 293 0.29 14.03 22.40
C PRO A 293 1.42 14.96 21.91
N THR A 294 2.40 14.40 21.20
CA THR A 294 3.59 15.12 20.72
C THR A 294 3.24 16.18 19.68
N ASN A 295 3.95 17.30 19.72
CA ASN A 295 3.80 18.37 18.74
C ASN A 295 4.43 18.01 17.39
N VAL A 296 3.95 18.67 16.34
CA VAL A 296 4.57 18.58 15.02
C VAL A 296 5.86 19.38 15.06
N ASN A 297 6.99 18.72 14.81
CA ASN A 297 8.31 19.32 14.84
C ASN A 297 8.78 19.69 13.43
N TYR A 298 9.37 20.86 13.26
CA TYR A 298 9.97 21.28 12.00
C TYR A 298 11.48 21.06 12.02
N ASN A 299 11.98 20.26 11.09
CA ASN A 299 13.42 20.05 10.89
C ASN A 299 13.94 21.02 9.82
N LYS A 300 14.70 22.03 10.25
CA LYS A 300 15.28 23.06 9.38
C LYS A 300 16.26 22.50 8.34
N ASN A 301 17.00 21.45 8.67
CA ASN A 301 18.05 20.91 7.80
C ASN A 301 17.47 20.28 6.52
N ASN A 302 16.32 19.60 6.67
CA ASN A 302 15.70 18.89 5.56
C ASN A 302 14.42 19.57 5.04
N ASN A 303 14.03 20.70 5.64
CA ASN A 303 12.76 21.40 5.39
C ASN A 303 11.56 20.43 5.44
N LEU A 304 11.44 19.71 6.56
CA LEU A 304 10.42 18.68 6.78
C LEU A 304 9.73 18.88 8.12
N TYR A 305 8.40 18.84 8.12
CA TYR A 305 7.61 18.64 9.33
C TYR A 305 7.52 17.15 9.66
N LYS A 306 7.59 16.82 10.95
CA LYS A 306 7.52 15.46 11.47
C LYS A 306 6.52 15.38 12.62
N LEU A 307 5.60 14.43 12.53
CA LEU A 307 4.78 13.97 13.64
C LEU A 307 5.26 12.57 14.04
N ASP A 308 5.62 12.37 15.29
CA ASP A 308 6.24 11.12 15.76
C ASP A 308 5.71 10.75 17.14
N THR A 309 5.43 9.47 17.38
CA THR A 309 5.01 8.99 18.69
C THR A 309 5.51 7.58 18.98
N THR A 310 5.91 7.38 20.23
CA THR A 310 6.11 6.05 20.86
C THR A 310 5.21 5.89 22.08
N ASN A 311 4.20 6.75 22.25
CA ASN A 311 3.28 6.69 23.39
C ASN A 311 2.35 5.48 23.25
N SER A 312 2.38 4.55 24.21
CA SER A 312 1.59 3.31 24.16
C SER A 312 0.10 3.53 23.94
N LYS A 313 -0.53 4.53 24.58
CA LYS A 313 -1.98 4.80 24.42
C LYS A 313 -2.30 5.25 23.00
N SER A 314 -1.46 6.13 22.42
CA SER A 314 -1.62 6.55 21.03
C SER A 314 -1.39 5.39 20.06
N ILE A 315 -0.37 4.56 20.29
CA ILE A 315 -0.08 3.38 19.46
C ILE A 315 -1.26 2.40 19.43
N GLU A 316 -1.82 2.08 20.59
CA GLU A 316 -2.99 1.21 20.67
C GLU A 316 -4.21 1.82 19.96
N TYR A 317 -4.43 3.13 20.14
CA TYR A 317 -5.49 3.84 19.42
C TYR A 317 -5.29 3.79 17.91
N ILE A 318 -4.06 3.99 17.42
CA ILE A 318 -3.68 3.88 16.00
C ILE A 318 -3.97 2.47 15.46
N ILE A 319 -3.58 1.43 16.20
CA ILE A 319 -3.84 0.04 15.82
C ILE A 319 -5.34 -0.19 15.65
N ASN A 320 -6.14 0.23 16.62
CA ASN A 320 -7.60 0.09 16.57
C ASN A 320 -8.24 0.94 15.47
N TYR A 321 -7.74 2.16 15.25
CA TYR A 321 -8.26 3.07 14.22
C TYR A 321 -8.06 2.51 12.80
N PHE A 322 -6.93 1.88 12.53
CA PHE A 322 -6.57 1.32 11.21
C PHE A 322 -6.81 -0.19 11.07
N SER A 323 -7.56 -0.79 11.98
CA SER A 323 -7.99 -2.19 11.90
C SER A 323 -9.50 -2.32 11.73
N TYR A 324 -9.94 -3.31 10.96
CA TYR A 324 -11.30 -3.82 11.01
C TYR A 324 -11.55 -4.55 12.34
N ASN A 325 -12.82 -4.83 12.67
CA ASN A 325 -13.20 -5.59 13.87
C ASN A 325 -12.57 -6.99 13.93
N ASN A 326 -12.15 -7.55 12.80
CA ASN A 326 -11.44 -8.83 12.70
C ASN A 326 -9.90 -8.68 12.68
N TYR A 327 -9.37 -7.53 13.11
CA TYR A 327 -7.95 -7.20 13.15
C TYR A 327 -7.23 -7.18 11.80
N LYS A 328 -7.98 -7.18 10.68
CA LYS A 328 -7.39 -6.97 9.35
C LYS A 328 -7.05 -5.49 9.18
N PRO A 329 -5.88 -5.12 8.62
CA PRO A 329 -5.57 -3.73 8.32
C PRO A 329 -6.43 -3.19 7.17
N TYR A 330 -6.69 -1.87 7.20
CA TYR A 330 -7.25 -1.15 6.06
C TYR A 330 -6.22 -0.89 4.94
N PHE A 331 -4.93 -0.85 5.29
CA PHE A 331 -3.84 -0.59 4.35
C PHE A 331 -3.74 -1.64 3.24
N LEU A 332 -3.15 -1.23 2.14
CA LEU A 332 -2.85 -2.04 0.97
C LEU A 332 -1.33 -2.27 0.85
N GLY A 333 -0.86 -2.78 -0.29
CA GLY A 333 0.57 -2.90 -0.60
C GLY A 333 1.46 -3.46 0.53
N TYR A 334 2.67 -2.90 0.62
CA TYR A 334 3.65 -3.21 1.66
C TYR A 334 3.18 -2.79 3.06
N ASN A 335 2.52 -1.63 3.19
CA ASN A 335 2.12 -1.10 4.49
C ASN A 335 1.07 -1.98 5.19
N SER A 336 0.24 -2.71 4.43
CA SER A 336 -0.65 -3.75 4.97
C SER A 336 0.10 -4.87 5.69
N LEU A 337 1.20 -5.36 5.11
CA LEU A 337 2.04 -6.39 5.72
C LEU A 337 2.79 -5.85 6.93
N ASN A 338 3.47 -4.71 6.75
CA ASN A 338 4.24 -4.06 7.82
C ASN A 338 3.36 -3.76 9.04
N PHE A 339 2.23 -3.08 8.83
CA PHE A 339 1.28 -2.76 9.90
C PHE A 339 0.74 -4.01 10.59
N ARG A 340 0.46 -5.08 9.85
CA ARG A 340 -0.04 -6.33 10.45
C ARG A 340 0.99 -6.99 11.37
N ILE A 341 2.25 -7.06 10.94
CA ILE A 341 3.34 -7.61 11.76
C ILE A 341 3.53 -6.72 13.00
N TRP A 342 3.60 -5.41 12.79
CA TRP A 342 3.80 -4.41 13.84
C TRP A 342 2.67 -4.36 14.87
N SER A 343 1.42 -4.41 14.45
CA SER A 343 0.25 -4.42 15.35
C SER A 343 0.14 -5.73 16.13
N ARG A 344 0.40 -6.88 15.49
CA ARG A 344 0.39 -8.18 16.18
C ARG A 344 1.51 -8.28 17.22
N SER A 345 2.70 -7.75 16.90
CA SER A 345 3.81 -7.75 17.86
C SER A 345 3.53 -6.87 19.06
N TYR A 346 2.76 -5.79 18.90
CA TYR A 346 2.32 -4.94 20.02
C TYR A 346 1.47 -5.70 21.03
N PHE A 347 0.55 -6.56 20.60
CA PHE A 347 -0.29 -7.31 21.54
C PHE A 347 0.38 -8.57 22.09
N LYS A 348 1.26 -9.22 21.30
CA LYS A 348 1.86 -10.51 21.68
C LYS A 348 3.20 -10.41 22.40
N HIS A 349 4.00 -9.41 22.05
CA HIS A 349 5.43 -9.35 22.38
C HIS A 349 5.84 -7.99 22.93
N LYS A 350 4.89 -7.17 23.37
CA LYS A 350 5.22 -5.90 24.02
C LYS A 350 6.06 -6.15 25.26
N ASN A 351 7.14 -5.39 25.40
CA ASN A 351 8.18 -5.53 26.44
C ASN A 351 9.06 -6.78 26.33
N ASP A 352 8.90 -7.63 25.31
CA ASP A 352 9.83 -8.73 25.02
C ASP A 352 10.91 -8.26 24.04
N TYR A 353 12.07 -7.90 24.57
CA TYR A 353 13.19 -7.36 23.79
C TYR A 353 13.63 -8.30 22.66
N ASN A 354 13.89 -9.57 22.98
CA ASN A 354 14.44 -10.54 22.03
C ASN A 354 13.46 -10.81 20.87
N LYS A 355 12.16 -10.96 21.17
CA LYS A 355 11.15 -11.13 20.12
C LYS A 355 11.01 -9.88 19.27
N LEU A 356 11.00 -8.68 19.86
CA LEU A 356 10.88 -7.44 19.10
C LEU A 356 12.11 -7.15 18.24
N LEU A 357 13.32 -7.52 18.69
CA LEU A 357 14.54 -7.41 17.90
C LEU A 357 14.46 -8.29 16.64
N ASN A 358 14.10 -9.56 16.80
CA ASN A 358 13.91 -10.49 15.67
C ASN A 358 12.87 -9.98 14.67
N ILE A 359 11.76 -9.40 15.16
CA ILE A 359 10.72 -8.81 14.30
C ILE A 359 11.23 -7.55 13.59
N GLN A 360 12.01 -6.71 14.27
CA GLN A 360 12.61 -5.52 13.67
C GLN A 360 13.55 -5.90 12.52
N GLU A 361 14.39 -6.92 12.71
CA GLU A 361 15.27 -7.45 11.68
C GLU A 361 14.49 -8.05 10.50
N LEU A 362 13.43 -8.80 10.77
CA LEU A 362 12.53 -9.33 9.74
C LEU A 362 11.95 -8.20 8.88
N LEU A 363 11.40 -7.15 9.50
CA LEU A 363 10.84 -6.00 8.80
C LEU A 363 11.90 -5.26 7.95
N ARG A 364 13.14 -5.16 8.45
CA ARG A 364 14.26 -4.60 7.69
C ARG A 364 14.65 -5.45 6.48
N LYS A 365 14.63 -6.78 6.61
CA LYS A 365 14.90 -7.72 5.51
C LYS A 365 13.83 -7.62 4.41
N ILE A 366 12.55 -7.55 4.79
CA ILE A 366 11.44 -7.42 3.82
C ILE A 366 11.57 -6.14 2.97
N ARG A 367 12.08 -5.03 3.52
CA ARG A 367 12.29 -3.78 2.75
C ARG A 367 13.40 -3.84 1.71
N LYS A 368 14.34 -4.78 1.86
CA LYS A 368 15.52 -4.89 0.97
C LYS A 368 15.25 -5.81 -0.23
N ASN A 369 14.29 -6.71 -0.10
CA ASN A 369 13.84 -7.65 -1.13
C ASN A 369 12.65 -7.07 -1.89
#